data_AF-A0A7W8Q9A2-F1
#
_entry.id   AF-A0A7W8Q9A2-F1
#
_cell.length_a   1.000
_cell.length_b   1.000
_cell.length_c   1.000
_cell.angle_alpha   90.00
_cell.angle_beta   90.00
_cell.angle_gamma   90.00
#
_symmetry.space_group_name_H-M   'P 1'
#
loop_
_entity.id
_entity.type
_entity.pdbx_description
1 polymer ?
#
loop_
_entity_poly.entity_id
_entity_poly.type
_entity_poly.pdbx_seq_one_letter_code
_entity_poly.pdbx_strand_id
1 'polypeptide(L)'
;MLDAWMWAREPKDADGKRGGIKESTRWIEGYQRIAERAAELPGTRLVYVADREADIAALMQRADELGTPADWLIRSTDNRSQEGGDRLWQKVGGTRAVGEIQFVIAARAGQKARTVKQSLRMKRVTLKCGLAVTCVIATEVAPPKAFHYTQVPKGL
;
A
#
# COMPACT_ATOMS: atom_id res chain seq x y z
N MET A 1 -12.78 -13.26 -12.22
CA MET A 1 -11.97 -12.05 -12.47
C MET A 1 -12.95 -10.88 -12.57
N LEU A 2 -12.81 -9.83 -11.75
CA LEU A 2 -13.78 -8.72 -11.68
C LEU A 2 -13.55 -7.65 -12.75
N ASP A 3 -12.30 -7.43 -13.14
CA ASP A 3 -11.91 -6.53 -14.23
C ASP A 3 -10.57 -7.00 -14.82
N ALA A 4 -10.37 -6.78 -16.11
CA ALA A 4 -9.16 -7.12 -16.85
C ALA A 4 -8.82 -5.98 -17.79
N TRP A 5 -7.88 -5.12 -17.40
CA TRP A 5 -7.55 -3.93 -18.17
C TRP A 5 -6.14 -4.00 -18.78
N MET A 6 -6.11 -4.06 -20.10
CA MET A 6 -4.91 -4.18 -20.93
C MET A 6 -4.64 -2.88 -21.69
N TRP A 7 -3.36 -2.54 -21.84
CA TRP A 7 -2.90 -1.39 -22.62
C TRP A 7 -1.46 -1.67 -23.10
N ALA A 8 -1.02 -0.89 -24.08
CA ALA A 8 0.35 -0.92 -24.58
C ALA A 8 0.98 0.47 -24.45
N ARG A 9 2.27 0.50 -24.10
CA ARG A 9 3.04 1.75 -24.08
C ARG A 9 3.25 2.24 -25.51
N GLU A 10 3.16 3.56 -25.69
CA GLU A 10 3.64 4.17 -26.92
C GLU A 10 5.13 3.85 -27.13
N PRO A 11 5.56 3.63 -28.39
CA PRO A 11 6.96 3.58 -28.73
C PRO A 11 7.70 4.84 -28.27
N LYS A 12 9.00 4.71 -28.03
CA LYS A 12 9.83 5.89 -27.84
C LYS A 12 9.97 6.64 -29.15
N ASP A 13 9.99 7.97 -29.09
CA ASP A 13 10.35 8.80 -30.23
C ASP A 13 11.87 8.74 -30.51
N ALA A 14 12.31 9.43 -31.56
CA ALA A 14 13.72 9.48 -31.96
C ALA A 14 14.64 10.06 -30.88
N ASP A 15 14.10 10.88 -29.97
CA ASP A 15 14.81 11.49 -28.84
C ASP A 15 14.79 10.60 -27.59
N GLY A 16 14.24 9.39 -27.67
CA GLY A 16 14.14 8.43 -26.58
C GLY A 16 13.09 8.80 -25.52
N LYS A 17 12.29 9.85 -25.76
CA LYS A 17 11.16 10.23 -24.91
C LYS A 17 9.96 9.35 -25.23
N ARG A 18 9.16 9.09 -24.21
CA ARG A 18 7.86 8.44 -24.38
C ARG A 18 6.78 9.50 -24.31
N GLY A 19 5.97 9.56 -25.35
CA GLY A 19 4.67 10.22 -25.31
C GLY A 19 3.67 9.45 -24.42
N GLY A 20 2.45 9.97 -24.36
CA GLY A 20 1.31 9.29 -23.77
C GLY A 20 1.16 9.42 -22.25
N ILE A 21 0.22 8.63 -21.73
CA ILE A 21 -0.24 8.69 -20.34
C ILE A 21 0.82 8.10 -19.39
N LYS A 22 1.03 8.76 -18.24
CA LYS A 22 1.91 8.23 -17.19
C LYS A 22 1.38 6.91 -16.67
N GLU A 23 2.26 5.92 -16.50
CA GLU A 23 1.89 4.60 -16.00
C GLU A 23 1.23 4.64 -14.60
N SER A 24 1.56 5.61 -13.76
CA SER A 24 0.92 5.81 -12.46
C SER A 24 -0.59 6.07 -12.55
N THR A 25 -1.07 6.62 -13.67
CA THR A 25 -2.49 6.87 -13.93
C THR A 25 -3.30 5.58 -13.90
N ARG A 26 -2.66 4.45 -14.20
CA ARG A 26 -3.32 3.13 -14.21
C ARG A 26 -3.86 2.72 -12.85
N TRP A 27 -3.19 3.09 -11.77
CA TRP A 27 -3.65 2.77 -10.42
C TRP A 27 -4.91 3.56 -10.08
N ILE A 28 -4.99 4.82 -10.57
CA ILE A 28 -6.16 5.69 -10.41
C ILE A 28 -7.33 5.13 -11.21
N GLU A 29 -7.12 4.83 -12.49
CA GLU A 29 -8.15 4.23 -13.36
C GLU A 29 -8.61 2.86 -12.86
N GLY A 30 -7.69 2.04 -12.36
CA GLY A 30 -8.00 0.77 -11.73
C GLY A 30 -8.93 0.92 -10.52
N TYR A 31 -8.67 1.89 -9.65
CA TYR A 31 -9.59 2.19 -8.55
C TYR A 31 -10.94 2.70 -9.06
N GLN A 32 -10.97 3.61 -10.05
CA GLN A 32 -12.21 4.16 -10.62
C GLN A 32 -13.13 3.07 -11.17
N ARG A 33 -12.59 2.06 -11.85
CA ARG A 33 -13.37 0.93 -12.37
C ARG A 33 -14.00 0.12 -11.23
N ILE A 34 -13.26 -0.14 -10.16
CA ILE A 34 -13.80 -0.85 -9.00
C ILE A 34 -14.82 0.01 -8.25
N ALA A 35 -14.61 1.32 -8.18
CA ALA A 35 -15.56 2.28 -7.64
C ALA A 35 -16.89 2.30 -8.41
N GLU A 36 -16.84 2.30 -9.74
CA GLU A 36 -18.02 2.18 -10.61
C GLU A 36 -18.77 0.86 -10.35
N ARG A 37 -18.04 -0.26 -10.27
CA ARG A 37 -18.63 -1.58 -9.96
C ARG A 37 -19.23 -1.65 -8.56
N ALA A 38 -18.68 -0.94 -7.58
CA ALA A 38 -19.22 -0.94 -6.22
C ALA A 38 -20.63 -0.34 -6.17
N ALA A 39 -20.91 0.67 -7.00
CA ALA A 39 -22.25 1.26 -7.11
C ALA A 39 -23.29 0.26 -7.68
N GLU A 40 -22.86 -0.65 -8.54
CA GLU A 40 -23.70 -1.72 -9.11
C GLU A 40 -23.92 -2.89 -8.14
N LEU A 41 -23.13 -2.98 -7.07
CA LEU A 41 -23.10 -4.11 -6.14
C LEU A 41 -23.27 -3.67 -4.66
N PRO A 42 -24.38 -3.02 -4.27
CA PRO A 42 -24.55 -2.44 -2.93
C PRO A 42 -24.52 -3.48 -1.79
N GLY A 43 -24.80 -4.74 -2.10
CA GLY A 43 -24.70 -5.86 -1.14
C GLY A 43 -23.30 -6.47 -1.01
N THR A 44 -22.32 -6.01 -1.79
CA THR A 44 -20.97 -6.57 -1.84
C THR A 44 -19.94 -5.53 -1.45
N ARG A 45 -19.12 -5.84 -0.45
CA ARG A 45 -17.97 -5.00 -0.09
C ARG A 45 -16.82 -5.24 -1.06
N LEU A 46 -16.46 -4.23 -1.86
CA LEU A 46 -15.29 -4.27 -2.73
C LEU A 46 -14.08 -3.63 -2.04
N VAL A 47 -12.91 -4.27 -2.15
CA VAL A 47 -11.64 -3.78 -1.62
C VAL A 47 -10.59 -3.79 -2.73
N TYR A 48 -10.07 -2.61 -3.09
CA TYR A 48 -8.99 -2.45 -4.04
C TYR A 48 -7.64 -2.71 -3.36
N VAL A 49 -6.98 -3.81 -3.70
CA VAL A 49 -5.68 -4.19 -3.10
C VAL A 49 -4.56 -3.95 -4.10
N ALA A 50 -3.57 -3.16 -3.72
CA ALA A 50 -2.43 -2.86 -4.59
C ALA A 50 -1.10 -2.83 -3.82
N ASP A 51 -0.01 -3.07 -4.56
CA ASP A 51 1.33 -3.12 -3.99
C ASP A 51 1.94 -1.71 -3.81
N ARG A 52 3.26 -1.67 -3.60
CA ARG A 52 4.00 -0.45 -3.31
C ARG A 52 4.03 0.58 -4.43
N GLU A 53 3.80 0.16 -5.68
CA GLU A 53 3.79 1.08 -6.82
C GLU A 53 2.52 1.94 -6.85
N ALA A 54 1.47 1.50 -6.16
CA ALA A 54 0.23 2.23 -6.01
C ALA A 54 0.22 3.18 -4.79
N ASP A 55 1.31 3.30 -4.02
CA ASP A 55 1.43 4.26 -2.91
C ASP A 55 1.60 5.70 -3.42
N ILE A 56 0.60 6.19 -4.14
CA ILE A 56 0.54 7.52 -4.72
C ILE A 56 -0.63 8.30 -4.12
N ALA A 57 -0.35 9.53 -3.68
CA ALA A 57 -1.36 10.38 -3.04
C ALA A 57 -2.56 10.67 -3.96
N ALA A 58 -2.33 10.75 -5.28
CA ALA A 58 -3.37 10.99 -6.28
C ALA A 58 -4.44 9.89 -6.31
N LEU A 59 -4.08 8.61 -6.08
CA LEU A 59 -5.07 7.54 -5.99
C LEU A 59 -5.93 7.70 -4.74
N MET A 60 -5.30 7.96 -3.59
CA MET A 60 -6.01 8.13 -2.32
C MET A 60 -6.95 9.34 -2.35
N GLN A 61 -6.51 10.45 -2.96
CA GLN A 61 -7.35 11.62 -3.19
C GLN A 61 -8.51 11.30 -4.13
N ARG A 62 -8.26 10.56 -5.21
CA ARG A 62 -9.33 10.15 -6.12
C ARG A 62 -10.37 9.27 -5.42
N ALA A 63 -9.95 8.38 -4.53
CA ALA A 63 -10.86 7.58 -3.72
C ALA A 63 -11.74 8.46 -2.81
N ASP A 64 -11.15 9.47 -2.16
CA ASP A 64 -11.85 10.43 -1.32
C ASP A 64 -12.85 11.29 -2.11
N GLU A 65 -12.44 11.83 -3.26
CA GLU A 65 -13.30 12.60 -4.18
C GLU A 65 -14.54 11.82 -4.65
N LEU A 66 -14.40 10.50 -4.82
CA LEU A 66 -15.49 9.62 -5.21
C LEU A 66 -16.40 9.21 -4.04
N GLY A 67 -16.08 9.63 -2.81
CA GLY A 67 -16.81 9.23 -1.60
C GLY A 67 -16.46 7.83 -1.09
N THR A 68 -15.30 7.29 -1.49
CA THR A 68 -14.82 5.95 -1.15
C THR A 68 -15.86 4.83 -1.37
N PRO A 69 -16.39 4.66 -2.60
CA PRO A 69 -17.39 3.63 -2.90
C PRO A 69 -16.82 2.21 -2.82
N ALA A 70 -15.50 2.06 -2.99
CA ALA A 70 -14.76 0.85 -2.68
C ALA A 70 -13.66 1.15 -1.65
N ASP A 71 -13.47 0.24 -0.69
CA ASP A 71 -12.32 0.31 0.22
C ASP A 71 -11.02 0.09 -0.54
N TRP A 72 -9.89 0.40 0.08
CA TRP A 72 -8.57 0.17 -0.50
C TRP A 72 -7.54 -0.25 0.54
N LEU A 73 -6.62 -1.12 0.14
CA LEU A 73 -5.47 -1.57 0.92
C LEU A 73 -4.22 -1.48 0.05
N ILE A 74 -3.36 -0.52 0.36
CA ILE A 74 -2.15 -0.23 -0.42
C ILE A 74 -0.93 -0.45 0.46
N ARG A 75 0.04 -1.21 -0.04
CA ARG A 75 1.33 -1.37 0.64
C ARG A 75 2.10 -0.06 0.54
N SER A 76 2.41 0.58 1.66
CA SER A 76 3.16 1.85 1.63
C SER A 76 4.65 1.65 1.31
N THR A 77 5.23 2.58 0.56
CA THR A 77 6.67 2.78 0.35
C THR A 77 7.16 4.13 0.85
N ASP A 78 6.29 5.13 0.96
CA ASP A 78 6.66 6.50 1.32
C ASP A 78 6.57 6.73 2.83
N ASN A 79 7.68 7.13 3.46
CA ASN A 79 7.66 7.64 4.83
C ASN A 79 7.16 9.10 4.86
N ARG A 80 5.86 9.26 4.61
CA ARG A 80 5.19 10.57 4.45
C ARG A 80 5.39 11.44 5.69
N SER A 81 5.75 12.71 5.48
CA SER A 81 5.74 13.71 6.57
C SER A 81 4.33 13.97 7.05
N GLN A 82 4.16 14.07 8.36
CA GLN A 82 2.90 14.44 8.99
C GLN A 82 2.94 15.89 9.49
N GLU A 83 1.79 16.44 9.83
CA GLU A 83 1.71 17.65 10.64
C GLU A 83 2.33 17.36 12.02
N GLY A 84 3.10 18.33 12.55
CA GLY A 84 3.85 18.17 13.80
C GLY A 84 5.29 17.63 13.63
N GLY A 85 5.77 17.41 12.40
CA GLY A 85 7.18 17.10 12.11
C GLY A 85 7.53 15.61 12.12
N ASP A 86 6.75 14.78 12.81
CA ASP A 86 6.92 13.33 12.82
C ASP A 86 6.71 12.71 11.43
N ARG A 87 7.44 11.62 11.17
CA ARG A 87 7.24 10.80 9.98
C ARG A 87 6.24 9.68 10.23
N LEU A 88 5.54 9.26 9.17
CA LEU A 88 4.47 8.26 9.24
C LEU A 88 4.89 6.99 10.00
N TRP A 89 6.06 6.44 9.65
CA TRP A 89 6.54 5.20 10.28
C TRP A 89 6.89 5.38 11.76
N GLN A 90 7.45 6.53 12.16
CA GLN A 90 7.74 6.82 13.56
C GLN A 90 6.43 6.94 14.37
N LYS A 91 5.44 7.67 13.83
CA LYS A 91 4.18 7.94 14.50
C LYS A 91 3.33 6.68 14.74
N VAL A 92 3.35 5.74 13.79
CA VAL A 92 2.64 4.45 13.90
C VAL A 92 3.50 3.43 14.64
N GLY A 93 4.81 3.42 14.41
CA GLY A 93 5.77 2.53 15.05
C GLY A 93 5.89 2.73 16.55
N GLY A 94 5.75 3.97 17.02
CA GLY A 94 5.77 4.31 18.45
C GLY A 94 4.49 3.94 19.20
N THR A 95 3.47 3.36 18.55
CA THR A 95 2.27 2.90 19.26
C THR A 95 2.46 1.54 19.90
N ARG A 96 1.64 1.25 20.91
CA ARG A 96 1.55 -0.10 21.48
C ARG A 96 1.09 -1.08 20.40
N ALA A 97 1.71 -2.26 20.38
CA ALA A 97 1.24 -3.35 19.52
C ALA A 97 -0.24 -3.67 19.81
N VAL A 98 -1.02 -3.81 18.74
CA VAL A 98 -2.45 -4.18 18.80
C VAL A 98 -2.66 -5.68 18.76
N GLY A 99 -1.63 -6.44 18.38
CA GLY A 99 -1.67 -7.90 18.32
C GLY A 99 -0.44 -8.47 17.62
N GLU A 100 -0.46 -9.77 17.43
CA GLU A 100 0.61 -10.52 16.77
C GLU A 100 0.02 -11.50 15.76
N ILE A 101 0.78 -11.79 14.71
CA ILE A 101 0.47 -12.85 13.75
C ILE A 101 1.66 -13.78 13.61
N GLN A 102 1.38 -15.06 13.34
CA GLN A 102 2.40 -16.07 13.12
C GLN A 102 2.06 -16.89 11.89
N PHE A 103 3.03 -17.10 11.01
CA PHE A 103 2.88 -17.92 9.82
C PHE A 103 4.20 -18.59 9.43
N VAL A 104 4.13 -19.63 8.61
CA VAL A 104 5.31 -20.33 8.09
C VAL A 104 5.63 -19.81 6.70
N ILE A 105 6.88 -19.39 6.49
CA ILE A 105 7.44 -19.20 5.15
C ILE A 105 8.02 -20.54 4.71
N ALA A 106 7.51 -21.08 3.61
CA ALA A 106 7.98 -22.34 3.04
C ALA A 106 9.44 -22.25 2.58
N ALA A 107 10.12 -23.40 2.48
CA ALA A 107 11.47 -23.46 1.95
C ALA A 107 11.49 -23.08 0.46
N ARG A 108 12.55 -22.40 0.02
CA ARG A 108 12.88 -22.14 -1.39
C ARG A 108 14.38 -22.34 -1.63
N ALA A 109 14.83 -22.36 -2.88
CA ALA A 109 16.25 -22.52 -3.20
C ALA A 109 17.12 -21.52 -2.38
N GLY A 110 18.03 -22.06 -1.56
CA GLY A 110 18.91 -21.27 -0.68
C GLY A 110 18.26 -20.71 0.59
N GLN A 111 16.99 -21.00 0.90
CA GLN A 111 16.31 -20.54 2.13
C GLN A 111 15.48 -21.64 2.78
N LYS A 112 15.81 -21.98 4.04
CA LYS A 112 15.06 -22.97 4.84
C LYS A 112 13.69 -22.42 5.22
N ALA A 113 12.72 -23.34 5.36
CA ALA A 113 11.42 -23.00 5.93
C ALA A 113 11.61 -22.44 7.34
N ARG A 114 10.79 -21.46 7.71
CA ARG A 114 10.86 -20.82 9.03
C ARG A 114 9.52 -20.27 9.46
N THR A 115 9.29 -20.29 10.75
CA THR A 115 8.18 -19.57 11.38
C THR A 115 8.54 -18.11 11.51
N VAL A 116 7.63 -17.23 11.06
CA VAL A 116 7.71 -15.78 11.20
C VAL A 116 6.64 -15.36 12.19
N LYS A 117 7.06 -14.58 13.20
CA LYS A 117 6.15 -13.90 14.13
C LYS A 117 6.25 -12.40 13.87
N GLN A 118 5.12 -11.73 13.68
CA GLN A 118 5.08 -10.28 13.49
C GLN A 118 4.25 -9.61 14.57
N SER A 119 4.75 -8.49 15.09
CA SER A 119 3.97 -7.55 15.89
C SER A 119 3.22 -6.60 14.96
N LEU A 120 1.95 -6.36 15.25
CA LEU A 120 1.11 -5.43 14.51
C LEU A 120 0.94 -4.16 15.32
N ARG A 121 1.19 -3.02 14.69
CA ARG A 121 0.88 -1.69 15.23
C ARG A 121 -0.04 -0.97 14.26
N MET A 122 -0.99 -0.21 14.79
CA MET A 122 -1.98 0.50 13.98
C MET A 122 -2.22 1.89 14.54
N LYS A 123 -2.45 2.85 13.65
CA LYS A 123 -2.89 4.21 14.02
C LYS A 123 -3.67 4.85 12.87
N ARG A 124 -4.77 5.53 13.21
CA ARG A 124 -5.46 6.47 12.31
C ARG A 124 -4.63 7.75 12.21
N VAL A 125 -4.30 8.17 11.00
CA VAL A 125 -3.49 9.37 10.74
C VAL A 125 -4.16 10.21 9.65
N THR A 126 -3.92 11.51 9.68
CA THR A 126 -4.37 12.44 8.64
C THR A 126 -3.18 12.78 7.75
N LEU A 127 -3.28 12.49 6.46
CA LEU A 127 -2.27 12.85 5.48
C LEU A 127 -2.28 14.37 5.23
N LYS A 128 -1.21 14.91 4.65
CA LYS A 128 -1.12 16.34 4.31
C LYS A 128 -2.24 16.85 3.40
N CYS A 129 -2.86 15.97 2.62
CA CYS A 129 -4.00 16.31 1.79
C CYS A 129 -5.34 16.28 2.54
N GLY A 130 -5.35 16.21 3.88
CA GLY A 130 -6.55 16.18 4.71
C GLY A 130 -7.20 14.80 4.85
N LEU A 131 -6.80 13.82 4.03
CA LEU A 131 -7.36 12.48 4.05
C LEU A 131 -6.98 11.71 5.32
N ALA A 132 -7.97 11.23 6.06
CA ALA A 132 -7.76 10.32 7.18
C ALA A 132 -7.61 8.87 6.67
N VAL A 133 -6.53 8.21 7.07
CA VAL A 133 -6.20 6.84 6.68
C VAL A 133 -5.79 6.01 7.90
N THR A 134 -5.99 4.70 7.84
CA THR A 134 -5.52 3.79 8.89
C THR A 134 -4.23 3.15 8.42
N CYS A 135 -3.13 3.42 9.12
CA CYS A 135 -1.85 2.80 8.81
C CYS A 135 -1.61 1.61 9.73
N VAL A 136 -1.18 0.50 9.14
CA VAL A 136 -0.80 -0.73 9.82
C VAL A 136 0.67 -1.02 9.52
N ILE A 137 1.47 -1.21 10.56
CA ILE A 137 2.86 -1.66 10.47
C ILE A 137 2.92 -3.07 11.05
N ALA A 138 3.37 -4.02 10.23
CA ALA A 138 3.73 -5.36 10.65
C ALA A 138 5.25 -5.48 10.67
N THR A 139 5.82 -5.76 11.83
CA THR A 139 7.29 -5.90 12.01
C THR A 139 7.60 -7.28 12.55
N GLU A 140 8.51 -7.99 11.87
CA GLU A 140 8.99 -9.28 12.36
C GLU A 140 9.67 -9.13 13.72
N VAL A 141 9.28 -9.97 14.67
CA VAL A 141 9.88 -10.07 16.00
C VAL A 141 11.10 -10.96 15.90
N ALA A 142 12.25 -10.46 16.37
CA ALA A 142 13.53 -11.17 16.35
C ALA A 142 13.87 -11.79 14.98
N PRO A 143 13.93 -11.00 13.89
CA PRO A 143 14.21 -11.52 12.56
C PRO A 143 15.62 -12.14 12.50
N PRO A 144 15.85 -13.17 11.67
CA PRO A 144 17.18 -13.75 11.51
C PRO A 144 18.16 -12.69 11.00
N LYS A 145 19.42 -12.73 11.49
CA LYS A 145 20.45 -11.69 11.24
C LYS A 145 20.69 -11.36 9.76
N ALA A 146 20.38 -12.27 8.84
CA ALA A 146 20.54 -12.08 7.40
C ALA A 146 19.41 -11.26 6.73
N PHE A 147 18.30 -10.97 7.43
CA PHE A 147 17.17 -10.23 6.86
C PHE A 147 17.23 -8.75 7.26
N HIS A 148 17.51 -7.89 6.28
CA HIS A 148 17.39 -6.44 6.41
C HIS A 148 16.04 -5.99 5.83
N TYR A 149 15.09 -5.64 6.70
CA TYR A 149 13.87 -4.96 6.28
C TYR A 149 14.20 -3.49 6.00
N THR A 150 14.13 -3.08 4.73
CA THR A 150 14.51 -1.72 4.27
C THR A 150 13.42 -0.67 4.42
N GLN A 151 12.23 -1.01 4.93
CA GLN A 151 11.05 -0.15 4.87
C GLN A 151 10.49 0.28 6.24
N VAL A 152 11.09 -0.16 7.36
CA VAL A 152 10.75 0.34 8.70
C VAL A 152 12.07 0.58 9.45
N PRO A 153 12.27 1.74 10.12
CA PRO A 153 13.51 2.02 10.81
C PRO A 153 13.84 0.91 11.82
N LYS A 154 15.10 0.49 11.89
CA LYS A 154 15.57 -0.39 12.96
C LYS A 154 15.43 0.35 14.29
N GLY A 155 14.81 -0.29 15.30
CA GLY A 155 14.78 0.23 16.68
C GLY A 155 13.50 0.94 17.12
N LEU A 156 12.34 0.48 16.66
CA LEU A 156 11.05 0.76 17.31
C LEU A 156 10.71 -0.32 18.34
#